data_AF-A0A3B8HK59-F1
#
_entry.id   AF-A0A3B8HK59-F1
#
_cell.length_a   1.000
_cell.length_b   1.000
_cell.length_c   1.000
_cell.angle_alpha   90.00
_cell.angle_beta   90.00
_cell.angle_gamma   90.00
#
_symmetry.space_group_name_H-M   'P 1'
#
loop_
_entity.id
_entity.type
_entity.pdbx_description
1 polymer ?
#
loop_
_entity_poly.entity_id
_entity_poly.type
_entity_poly.pdbx_seq_one_letter_code
_entity_poly.pdbx_strand_id
1 'polypeptide(L)'
;MAQSVMNQMKILVSVLWIISAAGSPALAQMESQPASFAGSVSCRECHERFYQLWSASFHGLAMQPYTETLAKDKLTPQKDDVVIGTFRYRAEIDSGAGYVMETGADGTRKPYPIAHALGGKNVFYFLTPMDRGRLQTLPVAYDVHQKEWFDTALSGVRHFPGQQRSEEPVGWREWPYTFNTA
;
A
#
# COMPACT_ATOMS: atom_id res chain seq x y z
N MET A 1 75.53 32.76 -13.31
CA MET A 1 75.82 34.16 -13.70
C MET A 1 74.76 34.58 -14.70
N ALA A 2 74.12 35.71 -14.40
CA ALA A 2 72.78 36.07 -14.85
C ALA A 2 72.68 36.47 -16.33
N GLN A 3 71.45 36.32 -16.83
CA GLN A 3 70.99 36.40 -18.21
C GLN A 3 71.35 37.66 -19.01
N SER A 4 71.45 37.40 -20.30
CA SER A 4 71.68 38.27 -21.45
C SER A 4 70.35 38.85 -21.98
N VAL A 5 70.38 40.15 -22.30
CA VAL A 5 69.84 40.77 -23.55
C VAL A 5 68.30 40.93 -23.65
N MET A 6 67.78 42.18 -23.56
CA MET A 6 67.55 43.19 -24.63
C MET A 6 66.14 43.05 -25.23
N ASN A 7 65.21 43.93 -24.87
CA ASN A 7 64.82 45.17 -25.56
C ASN A 7 63.84 44.98 -26.75
N GLN A 8 62.94 45.95 -26.88
CA GLN A 8 62.06 46.28 -28.01
C GLN A 8 60.75 45.49 -28.12
N MET A 9 59.62 46.16 -27.86
CA MET A 9 58.75 46.69 -28.93
C MET A 9 57.46 47.24 -28.29
N LYS A 10 57.28 48.56 -28.35
CA LYS A 10 55.98 49.19 -28.09
C LYS A 10 55.08 48.95 -29.30
N ILE A 11 53.97 48.23 -29.16
CA ILE A 11 52.80 48.44 -30.03
C ILE A 11 51.54 48.30 -29.16
N LEU A 12 50.87 49.43 -28.96
CA LEU A 12 49.47 49.49 -28.57
C LEU A 12 48.63 48.83 -29.67
N VAL A 13 47.86 47.80 -29.33
CA VAL A 13 46.56 47.58 -29.97
C VAL A 13 45.56 47.27 -28.86
N SER A 14 44.74 48.28 -28.58
CA SER A 14 43.52 48.17 -27.81
C SER A 14 42.58 47.17 -28.48
N VAL A 15 42.23 46.08 -27.79
CA VAL A 15 40.96 45.40 -28.02
C VAL A 15 40.31 45.15 -26.67
N LEU A 16 39.35 46.01 -26.36
CA LEU A 16 38.33 45.81 -25.33
C LEU A 16 37.57 44.52 -25.67
N TRP A 17 37.65 43.49 -24.83
CA TRP A 17 36.62 42.45 -24.75
C TRP A 17 36.04 42.48 -23.35
N ILE A 18 34.90 43.16 -23.26
CA ILE A 18 34.04 43.25 -22.08
C ILE A 18 32.95 42.18 -22.22
N ILE A 19 32.95 41.25 -21.25
CA ILE A 19 31.79 40.53 -20.65
C ILE A 19 31.06 39.54 -21.59
N SER A 20 31.05 38.23 -21.31
CA SER A 20 30.14 37.69 -20.28
C SER A 20 30.58 36.31 -19.83
N ALA A 21 30.82 36.16 -18.53
CA ALA A 21 30.62 34.87 -17.87
C ALA A 21 29.11 34.59 -17.90
N ALA A 22 28.66 33.88 -18.94
CA ALA A 22 27.35 33.25 -18.90
C ALA A 22 27.41 32.20 -17.79
N GLY A 23 26.95 32.59 -16.60
CA GLY A 23 26.71 31.66 -15.52
C GLY A 23 25.83 30.55 -16.08
N SER A 24 26.35 29.32 -16.08
CA SER A 24 25.52 28.14 -16.31
C SER A 24 24.32 28.30 -15.39
N PRO A 25 23.07 28.32 -15.90
CA PRO A 25 21.95 28.18 -15.00
C PRO A 25 22.22 26.87 -14.27
N ALA A 26 22.34 26.94 -12.95
CA ALA A 26 22.25 25.78 -12.10
C ALA A 26 21.08 24.96 -12.67
N LEU A 27 21.34 23.71 -13.03
CA LEU A 27 20.27 22.75 -13.27
C LEU A 27 19.49 22.75 -11.97
N ALA A 28 18.43 23.56 -11.94
CA ALA A 28 17.45 23.53 -10.89
C ALA A 28 16.95 22.10 -10.95
N GLN A 29 17.41 21.32 -9.98
CA GLN A 29 16.91 19.99 -9.74
C GLN A 29 15.44 20.23 -9.42
N MET A 30 14.60 20.05 -10.45
CA MET A 30 13.17 20.09 -10.30
C MET A 30 12.87 18.95 -9.36
N GLU A 31 12.77 19.27 -8.07
CA GLU A 31 12.29 18.37 -7.04
C GLU A 31 10.96 17.86 -7.57
N SER A 32 10.94 16.60 -8.00
CA SER A 32 9.74 15.96 -8.47
C SER A 32 8.82 15.90 -7.25
N GLN A 33 7.91 16.86 -7.16
CA GLN A 33 6.80 16.78 -6.21
C GLN A 33 6.18 15.39 -6.40
N PRO A 34 5.93 14.64 -5.31
CA PRO A 34 5.31 13.33 -5.43
C PRO A 34 4.04 13.50 -6.25
N ALA A 35 3.91 12.71 -7.32
CA ALA A 35 2.79 12.84 -8.23
C ALA A 35 1.48 12.75 -7.42
N SER A 36 0.71 13.84 -7.43
CA SER A 36 -0.60 13.84 -6.78
C SER A 36 -1.57 13.00 -7.61
N PHE A 37 -2.35 12.15 -6.94
CA PHE A 37 -3.38 11.38 -7.60
C PHE A 37 -4.61 12.26 -7.85
N ALA A 38 -5.05 12.39 -9.10
CA ALA A 38 -6.22 13.20 -9.46
C ALA A 38 -7.56 12.65 -8.92
N GLY A 39 -7.60 11.37 -8.54
CA GLY A 39 -8.80 10.67 -8.08
C GLY A 39 -9.77 10.35 -9.22
N SER A 40 -10.35 9.15 -9.22
CA SER A 40 -11.18 8.66 -10.32
C SER A 40 -12.43 9.51 -10.61
N VAL A 41 -12.97 10.17 -9.59
CA VAL A 41 -14.16 11.04 -9.72
C VAL A 41 -13.89 12.22 -10.66
N SER A 42 -12.66 12.75 -10.69
CA SER A 42 -12.27 13.84 -11.60
C SER A 42 -12.35 13.44 -13.08
N CYS A 43 -12.23 12.14 -13.37
CA CYS A 43 -12.28 11.63 -14.74
C CYS A 43 -13.70 11.53 -15.30
N ARG A 44 -14.73 11.61 -14.44
CA ARG A 44 -16.12 11.28 -14.80
C ARG A 44 -16.72 12.24 -15.83
N GLU A 45 -16.42 13.53 -15.76
CA GLU A 45 -17.03 14.53 -16.66
C GLU A 45 -16.67 14.29 -18.13
N CYS A 46 -15.43 13.88 -18.41
CA CYS A 46 -14.97 13.59 -19.77
C CYS A 46 -15.12 12.12 -20.17
N HIS A 47 -15.13 11.20 -19.21
CA HIS A 47 -15.13 9.74 -19.45
C HIS A 47 -16.31 9.02 -18.79
N GLU A 48 -17.49 9.65 -18.81
CA GLU A 48 -18.67 9.20 -18.07
C GLU A 48 -19.00 7.72 -18.28
N ARG A 49 -19.09 7.28 -19.55
CA ARG A 49 -19.42 5.88 -19.88
C ARG A 49 -18.41 4.89 -19.28
N PHE A 50 -17.13 5.19 -19.34
CA PHE A 50 -16.09 4.33 -18.76
C PHE A 50 -16.15 4.34 -17.24
N TYR A 51 -16.36 5.51 -16.65
CA TYR A 51 -16.51 5.64 -15.20
C TYR A 51 -17.69 4.81 -14.70
N GLN A 52 -18.85 4.86 -15.36
CA GLN A 52 -20.03 4.08 -14.97
C GLN A 52 -19.76 2.56 -15.02
N LEU A 53 -19.11 2.08 -16.08
CA LEU A 53 -18.76 0.66 -16.22
C LEU A 53 -17.69 0.23 -15.19
N TRP A 54 -16.70 1.09 -14.94
CA TRP A 54 -15.60 0.79 -14.02
C TRP A 54 -16.04 0.85 -12.56
N SER A 55 -16.75 1.89 -12.13
CA SER A 55 -17.08 2.16 -10.72
C SER A 55 -17.92 1.07 -10.08
N ALA A 56 -18.78 0.41 -10.85
CA ALA A 56 -19.59 -0.72 -10.40
C ALA A 56 -18.92 -2.10 -10.63
N SER A 57 -17.75 -2.14 -11.29
CA SER A 57 -17.01 -3.38 -11.53
C SER A 57 -16.27 -3.86 -10.27
N PHE A 58 -15.83 -5.11 -10.26
CA PHE A 58 -14.97 -5.63 -9.19
C PHE A 58 -13.65 -4.87 -9.03
N HIS A 59 -13.16 -4.19 -10.07
CA HIS A 59 -11.97 -3.33 -9.94
C HIS A 59 -12.31 -2.01 -9.23
N GLY A 60 -13.43 -1.37 -9.58
CA GLY A 60 -13.88 -0.14 -8.93
C GLY A 60 -14.27 -0.35 -7.47
N LEU A 61 -14.71 -1.56 -7.13
CA LEU A 61 -15.11 -1.98 -5.79
C LEU A 61 -14.04 -2.83 -5.08
N ALA A 62 -12.82 -2.92 -5.63
CA ALA A 62 -11.80 -3.84 -5.13
C ALA A 62 -11.39 -3.56 -3.69
N MET A 63 -11.44 -2.29 -3.26
CA MET A 63 -11.19 -1.87 -1.89
C MET A 63 -12.26 -0.88 -1.47
N GLN A 64 -12.95 -1.17 -0.38
CA GLN A 64 -14.05 -0.35 0.14
C GLN A 64 -13.85 -0.11 1.64
N PRO A 65 -14.31 1.03 2.18
CA PRO A 65 -14.45 1.17 3.62
C PRO A 65 -15.34 0.06 4.17
N TYR A 66 -14.97 -0.50 5.31
CA TYR A 66 -15.86 -1.41 6.01
C TYR A 66 -17.03 -0.62 6.61
N THR A 67 -18.24 -1.14 6.42
CA THR A 67 -19.47 -0.52 6.91
C THR A 67 -20.44 -1.60 7.38
N GLU A 68 -21.36 -1.24 8.26
CA GLU A 68 -22.44 -2.16 8.65
C GLU A 68 -23.26 -2.64 7.45
N THR A 69 -23.49 -1.78 6.46
CA THR A 69 -24.22 -2.17 5.24
C THR A 69 -23.45 -3.24 4.47
N LEU A 70 -22.14 -3.06 4.27
CA LEU A 70 -21.30 -4.10 3.63
C LEU A 70 -21.37 -5.41 4.42
N ALA A 71 -21.27 -5.34 5.75
CA ALA A 71 -21.33 -6.51 6.60
C ALA A 71 -22.66 -7.26 6.45
N LYS A 72 -23.79 -6.56 6.57
CA LYS A 72 -25.14 -7.12 6.44
C LYS A 72 -25.40 -7.71 5.05
N ASP A 73 -24.91 -7.05 4.00
CA ASP A 73 -25.19 -7.45 2.62
C ASP A 73 -24.29 -8.58 2.11
N LYS A 74 -23.05 -8.69 2.64
CA LYS A 74 -21.99 -9.52 2.04
C LYS A 74 -21.45 -10.61 2.96
N LEU A 75 -21.60 -10.48 4.26
CA LEU A 75 -20.95 -11.35 5.24
C LEU A 75 -21.99 -12.10 6.06
N THR A 76 -21.60 -13.26 6.59
CA THR A 76 -22.34 -13.97 7.63
C THR A 76 -21.51 -14.03 8.91
N PRO A 77 -22.12 -14.02 10.10
CA PRO A 77 -21.37 -14.11 11.35
C PRO A 77 -20.49 -15.35 11.40
N GLN A 78 -19.27 -15.18 11.90
CA GLN A 78 -18.35 -16.29 12.11
C GLN A 78 -18.92 -17.23 13.20
N LYS A 79 -18.98 -18.53 12.90
CA LYS A 79 -19.54 -19.55 13.81
C LYS A 79 -18.52 -19.95 14.86
N ASP A 80 -17.37 -20.42 14.39
CA ASP A 80 -16.26 -20.91 15.20
C ASP A 80 -15.04 -20.02 15.04
N ASP A 81 -14.23 -19.91 16.09
CA ASP A 81 -12.99 -19.15 16.05
C ASP A 81 -12.00 -19.78 15.06
N VAL A 82 -11.32 -18.94 14.28
CA VAL A 82 -10.19 -19.37 13.46
C VAL A 82 -8.97 -19.46 14.36
N VAL A 83 -8.37 -20.65 14.46
CA VAL A 83 -7.21 -20.92 15.31
C VAL A 83 -5.94 -20.81 14.47
N ILE A 84 -5.00 -19.95 14.88
CA ILE A 84 -3.70 -19.79 14.22
C ILE A 84 -2.62 -19.84 15.30
N GLY A 85 -1.84 -20.92 15.32
CA GLY A 85 -0.90 -21.19 16.40
C GLY A 85 -1.63 -21.30 17.75
N THR A 86 -1.21 -20.50 18.73
CA THR A 86 -1.81 -20.44 20.08
C THR A 86 -2.90 -19.38 20.23
N PHE A 87 -3.25 -18.68 19.15
CA PHE A 87 -4.24 -17.60 19.15
C PHE A 87 -5.53 -18.04 18.47
N ARG A 88 -6.64 -17.45 18.91
CA ARG A 88 -7.97 -17.58 18.31
C ARG A 88 -8.44 -16.23 17.79
N TYR A 89 -9.08 -16.23 16.63
CA TYR A 89 -9.55 -15.03 15.95
C TYR A 89 -11.03 -15.12 15.62
N ARG A 90 -11.77 -14.08 16.01
CA ARG A 90 -13.21 -13.95 15.80
C ARG A 90 -13.54 -12.60 15.16
N ALA A 91 -14.14 -12.60 13.97
CA ALA A 91 -14.70 -11.41 13.36
C ALA A 91 -16.05 -11.08 14.01
N GLU A 92 -16.13 -9.90 14.60
CA GLU A 92 -17.31 -9.34 15.23
C GLU A 92 -17.89 -8.29 14.28
N ILE A 93 -18.87 -8.71 13.48
CA ILE A 93 -19.40 -7.91 12.36
C ILE A 93 -20.74 -7.23 12.68
N ASP A 94 -21.40 -7.61 13.77
CA ASP A 94 -22.70 -7.08 14.18
C ASP A 94 -22.57 -5.84 15.08
N SER A 95 -21.35 -5.46 15.47
CA SER A 95 -21.08 -4.34 16.38
C SER A 95 -20.46 -3.15 15.66
N GLY A 96 -21.27 -2.16 15.29
CA GLY A 96 -20.82 -0.86 14.77
C GLY A 96 -19.79 -0.97 13.65
N ALA A 97 -18.59 -0.41 13.87
CA ALA A 97 -17.52 -0.36 12.88
C ALA A 97 -16.84 -1.72 12.59
N GLY A 98 -17.22 -2.80 13.27
CA GLY A 98 -16.65 -4.14 13.10
C GLY A 98 -15.18 -4.27 13.56
N TYR A 99 -14.83 -5.44 14.09
CA TYR A 99 -13.45 -5.72 14.50
C TYR A 99 -13.16 -7.22 14.45
N VAL A 100 -11.87 -7.57 14.40
CA VAL A 100 -11.41 -8.94 14.68
C VAL A 100 -10.86 -8.98 16.10
N MET A 101 -11.44 -9.83 16.94
CA MET A 101 -10.93 -10.11 18.27
C MET A 101 -9.86 -11.19 18.19
N GLU A 102 -8.66 -10.88 18.65
CA GLU A 102 -7.64 -11.87 18.97
C GLU A 102 -7.79 -12.31 20.42
N THR A 103 -7.70 -13.62 20.69
CA THR A 103 -7.65 -14.19 22.03
C THR A 103 -6.39 -15.06 22.17
N GLY A 104 -5.52 -14.72 23.11
CA GLY A 104 -4.33 -15.50 23.45
C GLY A 104 -4.63 -16.75 24.28
N ALA A 105 -3.65 -17.64 24.39
CA ALA A 105 -3.75 -18.85 25.21
C ALA A 105 -3.94 -18.56 26.71
N ASP A 106 -3.49 -17.39 27.17
CA ASP A 106 -3.67 -16.85 28.52
C ASP A 106 -5.05 -16.19 28.73
N GLY A 107 -5.88 -16.12 27.69
CA GLY A 107 -7.17 -15.45 27.70
C GLY A 107 -7.12 -13.94 27.43
N THR A 108 -5.94 -13.36 27.19
CA THR A 108 -5.81 -11.94 26.82
C THR A 108 -6.57 -11.68 25.53
N ARG A 109 -7.43 -10.64 25.53
CA ARG A 109 -8.27 -10.26 24.39
C ARG A 109 -7.83 -8.94 23.81
N LYS A 110 -7.64 -8.88 22.49
CA LYS A 110 -7.22 -7.67 21.77
C LYS A 110 -8.06 -7.45 20.51
N PRO A 111 -8.86 -6.37 20.44
CA PRO A 111 -9.62 -6.04 19.24
C PRO A 111 -8.73 -5.34 18.20
N TYR A 112 -8.99 -5.65 16.93
CA TYR A 112 -8.41 -4.99 15.76
C TYR A 112 -9.54 -4.46 14.86
N PRO A 113 -9.70 -3.13 14.71
CA PRO A 113 -10.79 -2.58 13.93
C PRO A 113 -10.64 -2.96 12.45
N ILE A 114 -11.76 -3.23 11.79
CA ILE A 114 -11.79 -3.45 10.35
C ILE A 114 -11.98 -2.10 9.68
N ALA A 115 -10.95 -1.56 9.04
CA ALA A 115 -11.06 -0.27 8.34
C ALA A 115 -11.55 -0.44 6.90
N HIS A 116 -11.07 -1.48 6.20
CA HIS A 116 -11.41 -1.73 4.80
C HIS A 116 -11.69 -3.20 4.55
N ALA A 117 -12.56 -3.45 3.57
CA ALA A 117 -12.75 -4.74 2.93
C ALA A 117 -12.10 -4.70 1.53
N LEU A 118 -11.32 -5.73 1.20
CA LEU A 118 -10.58 -5.89 -0.04
C LEU A 118 -11.07 -7.15 -0.77
N GLY A 119 -11.29 -7.08 -2.07
CA GLY A 119 -11.75 -8.18 -2.92
C GLY A 119 -13.24 -8.10 -3.24
N GLY A 120 -13.99 -9.15 -2.92
CA GLY A 120 -15.45 -9.16 -2.90
C GLY A 120 -16.17 -10.08 -3.88
N LYS A 121 -15.54 -10.49 -4.99
CA LYS A 121 -16.16 -11.48 -5.90
C LYS A 121 -16.21 -12.89 -5.30
N ASN A 122 -15.08 -13.33 -4.75
CA ASN A 122 -14.88 -14.69 -4.25
C ASN A 122 -14.45 -14.69 -2.78
N VAL A 123 -13.63 -13.71 -2.40
CA VAL A 123 -13.04 -13.61 -1.08
C VAL A 123 -13.05 -12.15 -0.66
N PHE A 124 -13.33 -11.89 0.62
CA PHE A 124 -13.00 -10.63 1.28
C PHE A 124 -11.79 -10.83 2.20
N TYR A 125 -10.76 -10.02 1.99
CA TYR A 125 -9.72 -9.77 2.97
C TYR A 125 -10.03 -8.47 3.70
N PHE A 126 -9.58 -8.35 4.95
CA PHE A 126 -9.88 -7.20 5.78
C PHE A 126 -8.59 -6.50 6.22
N LEU A 127 -8.61 -5.18 6.28
CA LEU A 127 -7.44 -4.39 6.62
C LEU A 127 -7.65 -3.65 7.95
N THR A 128 -6.69 -3.76 8.86
CA THR A 128 -6.63 -2.97 10.10
C THR A 128 -5.53 -1.92 10.01
N PRO A 129 -5.73 -0.69 10.52
CA PRO A 129 -4.65 0.25 10.71
C PRO A 129 -3.66 -0.28 11.76
N MET A 130 -2.38 0.03 11.54
CA MET A 130 -1.25 -0.24 12.41
C MET A 130 -0.37 1.01 12.49
N ASP A 131 0.63 0.97 13.37
CA ASP A 131 1.55 2.08 13.58
C ASP A 131 2.19 2.56 12.27
N ARG A 132 2.47 3.87 12.22
CA ARG A 132 3.10 4.57 11.08
C ARG A 132 2.25 4.54 9.80
N GLY A 133 0.92 4.53 9.92
CA GLY A 133 0.01 4.62 8.79
C GLY A 133 -0.07 3.34 7.93
N ARG A 134 0.44 2.23 8.46
CA ARG A 134 0.34 0.93 7.77
C ARG A 134 -1.07 0.38 7.86
N LEU A 135 -1.50 -0.27 6.80
CA LEU A 135 -2.66 -1.13 6.73
C LEU A 135 -2.16 -2.56 6.69
N GLN A 136 -2.54 -3.34 7.68
CA GLN A 136 -2.17 -4.75 7.78
C GLN A 136 -3.38 -5.61 7.39
N THR A 137 -3.14 -6.63 6.57
CA THR A 137 -4.15 -7.64 6.27
C THR A 137 -4.40 -8.47 7.52
N LEU A 138 -5.66 -8.54 7.96
CA LEU A 138 -6.08 -9.27 9.14
C LEU A 138 -5.94 -10.78 8.96
N PRO A 139 -5.78 -11.55 10.05
CA PRO A 139 -5.52 -12.98 10.01
C PRO A 139 -6.71 -13.82 9.55
N VAL A 140 -7.91 -13.22 9.47
CA VAL A 140 -9.11 -13.89 8.97
C VAL A 140 -9.60 -13.21 7.70
N ALA A 141 -10.01 -14.03 6.74
CA ALA A 141 -10.67 -13.65 5.50
C ALA A 141 -12.01 -14.38 5.40
N TYR A 142 -12.84 -13.98 4.45
CA TYR A 142 -14.17 -14.53 4.25
C TYR A 142 -14.36 -15.06 2.82
N ASP A 143 -14.71 -16.33 2.68
CA ASP A 143 -15.07 -16.97 1.42
C ASP A 143 -16.55 -16.69 1.11
N VAL A 144 -16.80 -16.03 -0.02
CA VAL A 144 -18.14 -15.60 -0.43
C VAL A 144 -19.02 -16.78 -0.86
N HIS A 145 -18.43 -17.83 -1.43
CA HIS A 145 -19.15 -19.00 -1.94
C HIS A 145 -19.52 -19.94 -0.81
N GLN A 146 -18.57 -20.20 0.09
CA GLN A 146 -18.77 -21.08 1.24
C GLN A 146 -19.47 -20.38 2.41
N LYS A 147 -19.42 -19.04 2.45
CA LYS A 147 -19.90 -18.21 3.56
C LYS A 147 -19.21 -18.53 4.87
N GLU A 148 -17.90 -18.71 4.79
CA GLU A 148 -17.06 -19.13 5.90
C GLU A 148 -15.86 -18.22 6.08
N TRP A 149 -15.46 -18.06 7.34
CA TRP A 149 -14.26 -17.33 7.70
C TRP A 149 -13.09 -18.30 7.81
N PHE A 150 -11.94 -17.92 7.28
CA PHE A 150 -10.76 -18.79 7.20
C PHE A 150 -9.47 -18.01 7.47
N ASP A 151 -8.38 -18.76 7.72
CA ASP A 151 -7.04 -18.21 7.94
C ASP A 151 -6.46 -17.58 6.67
N THR A 152 -6.27 -16.27 6.69
CA THR A 152 -5.67 -15.50 5.60
C THR A 152 -4.29 -16.02 5.22
N ALA A 153 -3.45 -16.35 6.20
CA ALA A 153 -2.05 -16.66 5.96
C ALA A 153 -1.87 -18.05 5.34
N LEU A 154 -2.68 -19.02 5.75
CA LEU A 154 -2.71 -20.34 5.12
C LEU A 154 -3.08 -20.29 3.65
N SER A 155 -3.92 -19.33 3.22
CA SER A 155 -4.26 -19.16 1.80
C SER A 155 -3.09 -18.68 0.93
N GLY A 156 -2.05 -18.09 1.53
CA GLY A 156 -0.88 -17.57 0.85
C GLY A 156 0.26 -18.58 0.64
N VAL A 157 0.20 -19.74 1.29
CA VAL A 157 1.23 -20.78 1.20
C VAL A 157 1.16 -21.44 -0.18
N ARG A 158 2.24 -21.30 -0.97
CA ARG A 158 2.37 -21.92 -2.29
C ARG A 158 3.31 -23.11 -2.21
N HIS A 159 2.86 -24.28 -2.65
CA HIS A 159 3.74 -25.44 -2.81
C HIS A 159 4.57 -25.29 -4.09
N PHE A 160 5.89 -25.31 -3.95
CA PHE A 160 6.84 -25.35 -5.07
C PHE A 160 7.55 -26.71 -5.09
N PRO A 161 7.16 -27.65 -5.98
CA PRO A 161 7.82 -28.94 -6.08
C PRO A 161 9.33 -28.78 -6.31
N GLY A 162 10.15 -29.38 -5.43
CA GLY A 162 11.61 -29.37 -5.55
C GLY A 162 12.33 -28.14 -4.98
N GLN A 163 11.62 -27.17 -4.39
CA GLN A 163 12.25 -26.09 -3.62
C GLN A 163 11.99 -26.27 -2.12
N GLN A 164 13.05 -26.39 -1.33
CA GLN A 164 12.96 -26.45 0.13
C GLN A 164 12.84 -25.04 0.72
N ARG A 165 11.71 -24.39 0.46
CA ARG A 165 11.29 -23.21 1.24
C ARG A 165 10.48 -23.68 2.44
N SER A 166 10.58 -22.95 3.55
CA SER A 166 9.68 -23.14 4.68
C SER A 166 8.23 -23.08 4.18
N GLU A 167 7.46 -24.13 4.45
CA GLU A 167 6.02 -24.20 4.19
C GLU A 167 5.20 -23.59 5.34
N GLU A 168 5.87 -23.07 6.39
CA GLU A 168 5.19 -22.44 7.51
C GLU A 168 4.61 -21.08 7.10
N PRO A 169 3.34 -20.79 7.45
CA PRO A 169 2.76 -19.48 7.23
C PRO A 169 3.54 -18.41 7.98
N VAL A 170 3.89 -17.33 7.28
CA VAL A 170 4.43 -16.12 7.89
C VAL A 170 3.37 -15.50 8.81
N GLY A 171 3.76 -14.95 9.96
CA GLY A 171 2.82 -14.31 10.88
C GLY A 171 2.11 -13.13 10.22
N TRP A 172 0.79 -13.01 10.42
CA TRP A 172 -0.03 -11.98 9.75
C TRP A 172 0.39 -10.53 10.06
N ARG A 173 1.20 -10.29 11.11
CA ARG A 173 1.72 -8.97 11.48
C ARG A 173 3.03 -8.61 10.79
N GLU A 174 3.64 -9.56 10.10
CA GLU A 174 4.90 -9.35 9.42
C GLU A 174 4.69 -8.62 8.09
N TRP A 175 5.79 -8.09 7.56
CA TRP A 175 5.79 -7.25 6.36
C TRP A 175 5.10 -7.86 5.13
N PRO A 176 5.17 -9.20 4.87
CA PRO A 176 4.46 -9.79 3.73
C PRO A 176 2.94 -9.59 3.72
N TYR A 177 2.33 -9.29 4.87
CA TYR A 177 0.89 -9.01 4.99
C TYR A 177 0.57 -7.52 5.14
N THR A 178 1.57 -6.65 5.12
CA THR A 178 1.36 -5.20 5.06
C THR A 178 0.86 -4.83 3.65
N PHE A 179 -0.36 -4.30 3.58
CA PHE A 179 -1.04 -4.00 2.31
C PHE A 179 -0.42 -2.80 1.59
N ASN A 180 -0.14 -1.71 2.31
CA ASN A 180 0.51 -0.53 1.76
C ASN A 180 1.99 -0.53 2.13
N THR A 181 2.85 -0.54 1.11
CA THR A 181 4.28 -0.27 1.31
C THR A 181 4.42 1.22 1.59
N ALA A 182 4.80 1.57 2.83
CA ALA A 182 5.33 2.89 3.12
C ALA A 182 6.69 3.08 2.43
#